data_AF-A0A8T5RWU4-F1
#
_entry.id   AF-A0A8T5RWU4-F1
#
_cell.length_a   1.000
_cell.length_b   1.000
_cell.length_c   1.000
_cell.angle_alpha   90.00
_cell.angle_beta   90.00
_cell.angle_gamma   90.00
#
_symmetry.space_group_name_H-M   'P 1'
#
loop_
_entity.id
_entity.type
_entity.pdbx_description
1 polymer ?
#
loop_
_entity_poly.entity_id
_entity_poly.type
_entity_poly.pdbx_seq_one_letter_code
_entity_poly.pdbx_strand_id
1 'polypeptide(L)'
;MNEEFMGYQRPNGEVGIRNKIAIISSVVCVNHVVQQIANKVKGAVPITHPLGCGQFGPDYSNTLNTLIGLGTNPNVFGAVVVGLGCENINSRLIANNIKKSKKPVEFFDLQEVKGGSPAAIEKGVKLGNRISEEARELEREPFDFSHIVLGLECGGSDSISGISANPALGIVSDRIVKFGGISILPEFTEWIGTEHLLIKRAIDKSVAEQIHELLSGFLDNLKGLGINFLGVQPTPGNVRGGLTTIEEKSLGTIAKAGKSPIQGLIQYTEKPKGKGLWLMIEPSLDVESMTGLAAAGANVIAMTTGRG
;
A
#
# COMPACT_ATOMS: atom_id res chain seq x y z
N MET A 1 -27.96 10.46 -5.56
CA MET A 1 -27.90 9.32 -4.62
C MET A 1 -26.47 9.24 -4.16
N ASN A 2 -26.22 9.55 -2.89
CA ASN A 2 -24.90 9.32 -2.31
C ASN A 2 -24.83 7.82 -2.03
N GLU A 3 -23.98 7.11 -2.77
CA GLU A 3 -23.68 5.73 -2.43
C GLU A 3 -22.99 5.75 -1.06
N GLU A 4 -23.41 4.86 -0.15
CA GLU A 4 -22.94 4.80 1.23
C GLU A 4 -22.40 3.40 1.55
N PHE A 5 -21.42 3.33 2.46
CA PHE A 5 -20.88 2.10 3.00
C PHE A 5 -20.76 2.19 4.52
N MET A 6 -20.86 1.04 5.19
CA MET A 6 -20.67 0.98 6.64
C MET A 6 -19.17 0.98 6.98
N GLY A 7 -18.69 1.96 7.73
CA GLY A 7 -17.28 2.15 8.07
C GLY A 7 -17.06 2.46 9.54
N TYR A 8 -15.80 2.61 9.93
CA TYR A 8 -15.38 3.03 11.27
C TYR A 8 -14.67 4.37 11.17
N GLN A 9 -15.17 5.37 11.89
CA GLN A 9 -14.52 6.66 11.98
C GLN A 9 -13.14 6.53 12.63
N ARG A 10 -12.18 7.35 12.18
CA ARG A 10 -10.87 7.50 12.81
C ARG A 10 -10.69 8.91 13.36
N PRO A 11 -9.88 9.09 14.42
CA PRO A 11 -9.62 10.41 15.02
C PRO A 11 -9.05 11.48 14.07
N ASN A 12 -8.47 11.06 12.94
CA ASN A 12 -7.93 11.93 11.89
C ASN A 12 -8.93 12.24 10.77
N GLY A 13 -10.19 11.80 10.87
CA GLY A 13 -11.24 12.00 9.87
C GLY A 13 -11.26 11.00 8.72
N GLU A 14 -10.28 10.07 8.65
CA GLU A 14 -10.32 8.96 7.71
C GLU A 14 -11.33 7.89 8.16
N VAL A 15 -11.75 7.02 7.24
CA VAL A 15 -12.71 5.94 7.51
C VAL A 15 -12.12 4.59 7.12
N GLY A 16 -12.11 3.67 8.08
CA GLY A 16 -11.73 2.28 7.86
C GLY A 16 -12.94 1.42 7.48
N ILE A 17 -12.76 0.47 6.58
CA ILE A 17 -13.77 -0.57 6.31
C ILE A 17 -13.54 -1.83 7.17
N ARG A 18 -12.42 -1.88 7.89
CA ARG A 18 -12.05 -2.91 8.85
C ARG A 18 -11.56 -2.25 10.15
N ASN A 19 -11.54 -3.03 11.22
CA ASN A 19 -11.12 -2.58 12.55
C ASN A 19 -10.03 -3.51 13.12
N LYS A 20 -8.83 -3.42 12.54
CA LYS A 20 -7.71 -4.31 12.87
C LYS A 20 -6.77 -3.69 13.90
N ILE A 21 -6.03 -4.55 14.59
CA ILE A 21 -4.94 -4.14 15.48
C ILE A 21 -3.63 -4.57 14.82
N ALA A 22 -2.77 -3.61 14.53
CA ALA A 22 -1.48 -3.88 13.91
C ALA A 22 -0.45 -4.30 14.96
N ILE A 23 0.13 -5.50 14.85
CA ILE A 23 1.31 -5.87 15.64
C ILE A 23 2.51 -5.77 14.70
N ILE A 24 3.36 -4.77 14.89
CA ILE A 24 4.37 -4.35 13.91
C ILE A 24 5.76 -4.71 14.42
N SER A 25 6.56 -5.41 13.61
CA SER A 25 7.99 -5.60 13.86
C SER A 25 8.77 -4.38 13.39
N SER A 26 9.72 -3.88 14.19
CA SER A 26 10.70 -2.88 13.73
C SER A 26 11.94 -3.49 13.06
N VAL A 27 12.15 -4.80 13.25
CA VAL A 27 13.29 -5.56 12.69
C VAL A 27 12.95 -7.06 12.58
N VAL A 28 13.57 -7.75 11.62
CA VAL A 28 13.38 -9.19 11.38
C VAL A 28 13.53 -10.08 12.64
N CYS A 29 14.41 -9.70 13.57
CA CYS A 29 14.72 -10.47 14.77
C CYS A 29 13.52 -10.68 15.70
N VAL A 30 12.48 -9.84 15.62
CA VAL A 30 11.28 -9.94 16.46
C VAL A 30 10.04 -10.42 15.70
N ASN A 31 10.17 -10.83 14.44
CA ASN A 31 9.05 -11.32 13.62
C ASN A 31 8.30 -12.48 14.27
N HIS A 32 9.02 -13.44 14.85
CA HIS A 32 8.39 -14.57 15.54
C HIS A 32 7.54 -14.10 16.74
N VAL A 33 8.06 -13.17 17.55
CA VAL A 33 7.35 -12.61 18.71
C VAL A 33 6.10 -11.87 18.26
N VAL A 34 6.19 -11.05 17.21
CA VAL A 34 5.06 -10.32 16.60
C VAL A 34 3.97 -11.27 16.11
N GLN A 35 4.33 -12.35 15.40
CA GLN A 35 3.37 -13.36 14.94
C GLN A 35 2.68 -14.06 16.12
N GLN A 36 3.42 -14.44 17.15
CA GLN A 36 2.87 -15.08 18.35
C GLN A 36 1.90 -14.18 19.12
N ILE A 37 2.19 -12.87 19.21
CA ILE A 37 1.28 -11.89 19.82
C ILE A 37 0.00 -11.78 18.97
N ALA A 38 0.13 -11.59 17.66
CA ALA A 38 -1.03 -11.42 16.78
C ALA A 38 -1.98 -12.63 16.79
N ASN A 39 -1.43 -13.85 16.88
CA ASN A 39 -2.23 -15.08 16.98
C ASN A 39 -3.05 -15.19 18.27
N LYS A 40 -2.68 -14.46 19.33
CA LYS A 40 -3.32 -14.49 20.65
C LYS A 40 -4.25 -13.31 20.91
N VAL A 41 -4.19 -12.26 20.09
CA VAL A 41 -5.00 -11.04 20.24
C VAL A 41 -6.11 -11.04 19.19
N LYS A 42 -7.37 -11.00 19.63
CA LYS A 42 -8.52 -11.01 18.71
C LYS A 42 -8.51 -9.77 17.81
N GLY A 43 -8.62 -9.98 16.49
CA GLY A 43 -8.63 -8.88 15.52
C GLY A 43 -7.26 -8.30 15.19
N ALA A 44 -6.19 -8.85 15.76
CA ALA A 44 -4.83 -8.46 15.43
C ALA A 44 -4.37 -9.06 14.08
N VAL A 45 -3.45 -8.36 13.44
CA VAL A 45 -2.73 -8.81 12.24
C VAL A 45 -1.24 -8.58 12.45
N PRO A 46 -0.38 -9.56 12.14
CA PRO A 46 1.06 -9.36 12.20
C PRO A 46 1.52 -8.57 10.96
N ILE A 47 2.32 -7.54 11.17
CA ILE A 47 3.04 -6.79 10.14
C ILE A 47 4.53 -7.02 10.40
N THR A 48 5.10 -7.91 9.59
CA THR A 48 6.52 -8.27 9.66
C THR A 48 7.28 -7.75 8.46
N HIS A 49 8.58 -7.49 8.60
CA HIS A 49 9.46 -7.24 7.44
C HIS A 49 10.75 -8.09 7.54
N PRO A 50 11.37 -8.43 6.40
CA PRO A 50 12.49 -9.38 6.37
C PRO A 50 13.85 -8.74 6.65
N LEU A 51 13.91 -7.42 6.75
CA LEU A 51 15.17 -6.68 6.81
C LEU A 51 15.72 -6.56 8.23
N GLY A 52 17.05 -6.66 8.33
CA GLY A 52 17.81 -6.42 9.55
C GLY A 52 18.31 -4.98 9.67
N CYS A 53 19.26 -4.78 10.57
CA CYS A 53 20.03 -3.55 10.67
C CYS A 53 20.90 -3.33 9.41
N GLY A 54 21.36 -2.08 9.20
CA GLY A 54 22.27 -1.74 8.11
C GLY A 54 21.63 -1.08 6.89
N GLN A 55 20.34 -0.76 6.94
CA GLN A 55 19.68 0.07 5.94
C GLN A 55 20.10 1.53 6.05
N PHE A 56 20.32 2.20 4.92
CA PHE A 56 20.70 3.62 4.84
C PHE A 56 20.00 4.29 3.65
N GLY A 57 19.90 5.62 3.70
CA GLY A 57 19.34 6.41 2.59
C GLY A 57 17.90 6.01 2.23
N PRO A 58 17.61 5.79 0.93
CA PRO A 58 16.27 5.40 0.47
C PRO A 58 15.73 4.10 1.11
N ASP A 59 16.56 3.08 1.29
CA ASP A 59 16.12 1.80 1.88
C ASP A 59 15.61 1.98 3.31
N TYR A 60 16.35 2.75 4.12
CA TYR A 60 15.93 3.10 5.47
C TYR A 60 14.59 3.84 5.48
N SER A 61 14.46 4.83 4.59
CA SER A 61 13.29 5.70 4.52
C SER A 61 12.06 4.92 4.03
N ASN A 62 12.22 4.07 3.02
CA ASN A 62 11.15 3.23 2.48
C ASN A 62 10.63 2.25 3.54
N THR A 63 11.50 1.55 4.26
CA THR A 63 11.07 0.65 5.33
C THR A 63 10.38 1.41 6.46
N LEU A 64 10.95 2.51 6.93
CA LEU A 64 10.35 3.31 8.00
C LEU A 64 8.97 3.85 7.60
N ASN A 65 8.85 4.45 6.41
CA ASN A 65 7.60 5.01 5.92
C ASN A 65 6.55 3.93 5.66
N THR A 66 6.95 2.75 5.17
CA THR A 66 6.06 1.60 5.00
C THR A 66 5.45 1.17 6.33
N LEU A 67 6.27 0.96 7.36
CA LEU A 67 5.80 0.52 8.68
C LEU A 67 4.88 1.56 9.34
N ILE A 68 5.21 2.86 9.20
CA ILE A 68 4.35 3.95 9.66
C ILE A 68 3.04 4.00 8.87
N GLY A 69 3.10 3.89 7.55
CA GLY A 69 1.94 3.91 6.66
C GLY A 69 0.96 2.79 6.98
N LEU A 70 1.47 1.55 7.14
CA LEU A 70 0.66 0.41 7.54
C LEU A 70 0.01 0.60 8.92
N GLY A 71 0.74 1.15 9.89
CA GLY A 71 0.18 1.47 11.21
C GLY A 71 -0.84 2.61 11.21
N THR A 72 -0.73 3.55 10.25
CA THR A 72 -1.65 4.67 10.10
C THR A 72 -2.81 4.40 9.13
N ASN A 73 -2.80 3.28 8.40
CA ASN A 73 -3.87 2.90 7.47
C ASN A 73 -5.27 2.94 8.14
N PRO A 74 -6.32 3.46 7.47
CA PRO A 74 -7.66 3.58 8.05
C PRO A 74 -8.26 2.25 8.57
N ASN A 75 -7.88 1.10 8.00
CA ASN A 75 -8.33 -0.21 8.46
C ASN A 75 -7.70 -0.65 9.79
N VAL A 76 -6.69 0.06 10.28
CA VAL A 76 -6.05 -0.15 11.58
C VAL A 76 -6.65 0.82 12.60
N PHE A 77 -7.22 0.27 13.67
CA PHE A 77 -7.70 1.01 14.84
C PHE A 77 -6.53 1.52 15.69
N GLY A 78 -5.62 0.62 16.02
CA GLY A 78 -4.45 0.89 16.86
C GLY A 78 -3.34 -0.12 16.61
N ALA A 79 -2.19 0.11 17.23
CA ALA A 79 -0.98 -0.69 16.97
C ALA A 79 -0.16 -1.00 18.23
N VAL A 80 0.56 -2.12 18.19
CA VAL A 80 1.65 -2.43 19.11
C VAL A 80 2.92 -2.61 18.27
N VAL A 81 3.91 -1.75 18.48
CA VAL A 81 5.21 -1.84 17.79
C VAL A 81 6.20 -2.57 18.68
N VAL A 82 6.75 -3.67 18.19
CA VAL A 82 7.73 -4.49 18.90
C VAL A 82 9.08 -4.27 18.27
N GLY A 83 10.06 -3.88 19.07
CA GLY A 83 11.47 -3.81 18.66
C GLY A 83 12.34 -4.81 19.38
N LEU A 84 13.56 -5.00 18.86
CA LEU A 84 14.56 -5.81 19.57
C LEU A 84 15.22 -4.95 20.65
N GLY A 85 15.57 -3.71 20.31
CA GLY A 85 16.20 -2.71 21.19
C GLY A 85 17.58 -2.23 20.73
N CYS A 86 18.11 -2.77 19.62
CA CYS A 86 19.44 -2.43 19.10
C CYS A 86 19.44 -1.98 17.63
N GLU A 87 18.27 -1.96 16.98
CA GLU A 87 18.11 -1.59 15.59
C GLU A 87 18.02 -0.07 15.35
N ASN A 88 18.40 0.35 14.13
CA ASN A 88 18.35 1.77 13.73
C ASN A 88 16.92 2.29 13.57
N ILE A 89 16.03 1.47 12.98
CA ILE A 89 14.59 1.74 12.91
C ILE A 89 13.98 1.23 14.21
N ASN A 90 14.04 2.02 15.29
CA ASN A 90 13.56 1.55 16.58
C ASN A 90 12.02 1.63 16.73
N SER A 91 11.48 0.79 17.60
CA SER A 91 10.03 0.67 17.87
C SER A 91 9.39 2.02 18.27
N ARG A 92 10.10 2.79 19.09
CA ARG A 92 9.68 4.12 19.56
C ARG A 92 9.47 5.11 18.42
N LEU A 93 10.38 5.15 17.44
CA LEU A 93 10.32 6.05 16.29
C LEU A 93 9.07 5.75 15.44
N ILE A 94 8.83 4.47 15.11
CA ILE A 94 7.65 4.04 14.36
C ILE A 94 6.39 4.43 15.16
N ALA A 95 6.33 4.04 16.43
CA ALA A 95 5.16 4.27 17.28
C ALA A 95 4.82 5.76 17.42
N ASN A 96 5.82 6.62 17.65
CA ASN A 96 5.61 8.05 17.77
C ASN A 96 5.09 8.68 16.48
N ASN A 97 5.50 8.19 15.31
CA ASN A 97 4.95 8.67 14.05
C ASN A 97 3.52 8.19 13.83
N ILE A 98 3.19 6.93 14.18
CA ILE A 98 1.79 6.45 14.10
C ILE A 98 0.89 7.25 15.06
N LYS A 99 1.36 7.58 16.27
CA LYS A 99 0.60 8.39 17.26
C LYS A 99 0.18 9.76 16.75
N LYS A 100 0.83 10.33 15.72
CA LYS A 100 0.40 11.58 15.08
C LYS A 100 -0.99 11.45 14.44
N SER A 101 -1.42 10.25 14.07
CA SER A 101 -2.79 9.95 13.63
C SER A 101 -3.82 9.88 14.77
N LYS A 102 -3.38 10.12 16.02
CA LYS A 102 -4.16 10.07 17.27
C LYS A 102 -4.78 8.70 17.58
N LYS A 103 -4.28 7.64 16.94
CA LYS A 103 -4.65 6.25 17.24
C LYS A 103 -3.99 5.75 18.53
N PRO A 104 -4.60 4.79 19.25
CA PRO A 104 -3.95 4.11 20.35
C PRO A 104 -2.76 3.30 19.83
N VAL A 105 -1.57 3.62 20.33
CA VAL A 105 -0.33 2.94 19.93
C VAL A 105 0.53 2.68 21.16
N GLU A 106 0.96 1.43 21.30
CA GLU A 106 1.94 1.02 22.30
C GLU A 106 3.23 0.55 21.63
N PHE A 107 4.33 0.55 22.37
CA PHE A 107 5.57 -0.04 21.90
C PHE A 107 6.40 -0.57 23.06
N PHE A 108 7.29 -1.53 22.76
CA PHE A 108 8.33 -1.98 23.67
C PHE A 108 9.45 -2.67 22.91
N ASP A 109 10.63 -2.68 23.53
CA ASP A 109 11.79 -3.41 23.03
C ASP A 109 11.97 -4.71 23.82
N LEU A 110 12.21 -5.81 23.11
CA LEU A 110 12.30 -7.15 23.67
C LEU A 110 13.44 -7.25 24.70
N GLN A 111 14.61 -6.67 24.40
CA GLN A 111 15.77 -6.71 25.31
C GLN A 111 15.55 -5.98 26.63
N GLU A 112 14.57 -5.07 26.72
CA GLU A 112 14.17 -4.41 27.97
C GLU A 112 13.21 -5.27 28.81
N VAL A 113 12.69 -6.38 28.26
CA VAL A 113 11.76 -7.29 28.94
C VAL A 113 12.52 -8.47 29.55
N LYS A 114 12.55 -8.52 30.89
CA LYS A 114 13.13 -9.66 31.62
C LYS A 114 12.32 -10.93 31.36
N GLY A 115 12.99 -12.02 31.00
CA GLY A 115 12.37 -13.31 30.69
C GLY A 115 12.35 -13.67 29.20
N GLY A 116 12.97 -12.85 28.33
CA GLY A 116 13.17 -13.15 26.92
C GLY A 116 11.86 -13.21 26.12
N SER A 117 11.85 -13.97 25.02
CA SER A 117 10.70 -14.05 24.10
C SER A 117 9.37 -14.43 24.78
N PRO A 118 9.30 -15.41 25.72
CA PRO A 118 8.05 -15.73 26.40
C PRO A 118 7.42 -14.54 27.13
N ALA A 119 8.22 -13.80 27.92
CA ALA A 119 7.75 -12.63 28.66
C ALA A 119 7.40 -11.46 27.72
N ALA A 120 8.15 -11.28 26.64
CA ALA A 120 7.85 -10.29 25.61
C ALA A 120 6.51 -10.57 24.90
N ILE A 121 6.22 -11.85 24.60
CA ILE A 121 4.93 -12.25 24.03
C ILE A 121 3.80 -11.96 25.01
N GLU A 122 3.94 -12.30 26.29
CA GLU A 122 2.93 -12.00 27.32
C GLU A 122 2.64 -10.50 27.43
N LYS A 123 3.70 -9.67 27.50
CA LYS A 123 3.58 -8.21 27.51
C LYS A 123 2.85 -7.70 26.26
N GLY A 124 3.24 -8.17 25.08
CA GLY A 124 2.61 -7.79 23.82
C GLY A 124 1.13 -8.17 23.74
N VAL A 125 0.77 -9.36 24.22
CA VAL A 125 -0.64 -9.81 24.30
C VAL A 125 -1.45 -8.93 25.24
N LYS A 126 -0.90 -8.56 26.40
CA LYS A 126 -1.56 -7.65 27.34
C LYS A 126 -1.86 -6.30 26.71
N LEU A 127 -0.87 -5.70 26.04
CA LEU A 127 -1.03 -4.41 25.34
C LEU A 127 -2.04 -4.51 24.19
N GLY A 128 -1.93 -5.57 23.38
CA GLY A 128 -2.83 -5.81 22.26
C GLY A 128 -4.27 -6.06 22.69
N ASN A 129 -4.51 -6.78 23.79
CA ASN A 129 -5.85 -7.00 24.32
C ASN A 129 -6.50 -5.71 24.82
N ARG A 130 -5.74 -4.83 25.48
CA ARG A 130 -6.26 -3.50 25.87
C ARG A 130 -6.75 -2.70 24.66
N ILE A 131 -5.93 -2.63 23.61
CA ILE A 131 -6.33 -1.97 22.35
C ILE A 131 -7.51 -2.70 21.69
N SER A 132 -7.58 -4.03 21.79
CA SER A 132 -8.71 -4.82 21.26
C SER A 132 -10.02 -4.55 21.97
N GLU A 133 -10.00 -4.28 23.26
CA GLU A 133 -11.19 -3.96 24.05
C GLU A 133 -11.74 -2.61 23.60
N GLU A 134 -10.90 -1.58 23.53
CA GLU A 134 -11.26 -0.25 22.99
C GLU A 134 -11.79 -0.35 21.55
N ALA A 135 -11.18 -1.18 20.70
CA ALA A 135 -11.63 -1.37 19.33
C ALA A 135 -13.06 -1.93 19.23
N ARG A 136 -13.50 -2.75 20.19
CA ARG A 136 -14.85 -3.38 20.18
C ARG A 136 -15.96 -2.42 20.55
N GLU A 137 -15.63 -1.31 21.19
CA GLU A 137 -16.61 -0.27 21.55
C GLU A 137 -17.03 0.57 20.32
N LEU A 138 -16.27 0.51 19.23
CA LEU A 138 -16.64 1.16 17.98
C LEU A 138 -17.66 0.35 17.18
N GLU A 139 -18.78 0.98 16.87
CA GLU A 139 -19.76 0.48 15.92
C GLU A 139 -19.48 1.00 14.50
N ARG A 140 -20.05 0.33 13.50
CA ARG A 140 -19.97 0.82 12.11
C ARG A 140 -21.07 1.84 11.89
N GLU A 141 -20.74 2.91 11.19
CA GLU A 141 -21.66 3.98 10.80
C GLU A 141 -21.70 4.12 9.27
N PRO A 142 -22.79 4.64 8.68
CA PRO A 142 -22.84 4.92 7.24
C PRO A 142 -21.92 6.11 6.88
N PHE A 143 -21.10 5.93 5.84
CA PHE A 143 -20.25 6.97 5.25
C PHE A 143 -20.42 6.99 3.73
N ASP A 144 -20.28 8.16 3.13
CA ASP A 144 -20.30 8.29 1.68
C ASP A 144 -18.99 7.79 1.04
N PHE A 145 -19.08 7.38 -0.22
CA PHE A 145 -17.95 6.82 -0.97
C PHE A 145 -16.76 7.79 -1.17
N SER A 146 -16.86 9.08 -0.82
CA SER A 146 -15.70 9.99 -0.85
C SER A 146 -14.61 9.59 0.15
N HIS A 147 -14.95 8.78 1.16
CA HIS A 147 -14.00 8.23 2.11
C HIS A 147 -13.28 6.95 1.64
N ILE A 148 -13.60 6.43 0.45
CA ILE A 148 -12.89 5.28 -0.13
C ILE A 148 -11.56 5.73 -0.75
N VAL A 149 -10.52 4.96 -0.43
CA VAL A 149 -9.21 5.01 -1.10
C VAL A 149 -8.99 3.64 -1.72
N LEU A 150 -9.24 3.56 -3.03
CA LEU A 150 -9.12 2.34 -3.83
C LEU A 150 -7.71 2.23 -4.41
N GLY A 151 -6.99 1.18 -4.01
CA GLY A 151 -5.81 0.71 -4.74
C GLY A 151 -6.20 -0.24 -5.86
N LEU A 152 -5.62 -0.04 -7.04
CA LEU A 152 -5.79 -0.91 -8.20
C LEU A 152 -4.58 -1.83 -8.30
N GLU A 153 -4.75 -3.08 -8.72
CA GLU A 153 -3.62 -3.99 -8.87
C GLU A 153 -3.88 -5.02 -9.97
N CYS A 154 -2.80 -5.56 -10.54
CA CYS A 154 -2.84 -6.79 -11.31
C CYS A 154 -1.86 -7.83 -10.76
N GLY A 155 -2.21 -9.10 -10.92
CA GLY A 155 -1.31 -10.21 -10.66
C GLY A 155 -0.83 -10.86 -11.93
N GLY A 156 -1.19 -12.13 -12.12
CA GLY A 156 -0.87 -12.88 -13.33
C GLY A 156 -1.66 -12.39 -14.54
N SER A 157 -1.24 -11.28 -15.15
CA SER A 157 -1.82 -10.76 -16.39
C SER A 157 -1.80 -11.80 -17.51
N ASP A 158 -2.90 -11.89 -18.23
CA ASP A 158 -3.11 -12.73 -19.41
C ASP A 158 -3.68 -11.93 -20.59
N SER A 159 -3.86 -12.59 -21.74
CA SER A 159 -4.39 -12.00 -22.97
C SER A 159 -5.81 -11.43 -22.86
N ILE A 160 -6.61 -11.84 -21.85
CA ILE A 160 -7.98 -11.34 -21.68
C ILE A 160 -8.07 -10.23 -20.62
N SER A 161 -7.04 -10.04 -19.80
CA SER A 161 -7.02 -9.06 -18.70
C SER A 161 -7.34 -7.65 -19.19
N GLY A 162 -6.69 -7.22 -20.28
CA GLY A 162 -6.83 -5.88 -20.87
C GLY A 162 -8.16 -5.61 -21.58
N ILE A 163 -8.97 -6.64 -21.85
CA ILE A 163 -10.28 -6.52 -22.53
C ILE A 163 -11.47 -6.91 -21.65
N SER A 164 -11.22 -7.38 -20.42
CA SER A 164 -12.25 -7.84 -19.49
C SER A 164 -12.11 -7.23 -18.09
N ALA A 165 -11.34 -7.86 -17.20
CA ALA A 165 -11.22 -7.49 -15.79
C ALA A 165 -10.66 -6.07 -15.59
N ASN A 166 -9.64 -5.67 -16.36
CA ASN A 166 -9.02 -4.35 -16.20
C ASN A 166 -9.96 -3.22 -16.63
N PRO A 167 -10.62 -3.28 -17.81
CA PRO A 167 -11.67 -2.31 -18.15
C PRO A 167 -12.83 -2.26 -17.15
N ALA A 168 -13.27 -3.41 -16.63
CA ALA A 168 -14.32 -3.46 -15.60
C ALA A 168 -13.88 -2.76 -14.30
N LEU A 169 -12.64 -3.00 -13.86
CA LEU A 169 -12.05 -2.29 -12.73
C LEU A 169 -11.88 -0.78 -13.02
N GLY A 170 -11.59 -0.41 -14.27
CA GLY A 170 -11.58 0.98 -14.73
C GLY A 170 -12.91 1.70 -14.52
N ILE A 171 -14.04 1.03 -14.77
CA ILE A 171 -15.36 1.59 -14.49
C ILE A 171 -15.55 1.81 -12.98
N VAL A 172 -15.07 0.89 -12.14
CA VAL A 172 -15.11 1.05 -10.68
C VAL A 172 -14.26 2.24 -10.24
N SER A 173 -13.02 2.35 -10.75
CA SER A 173 -12.12 3.49 -10.52
C SER A 173 -12.82 4.82 -10.82
N ASP A 174 -13.43 4.96 -12.00
CA ASP A 174 -14.14 6.17 -12.40
C ASP A 174 -15.35 6.48 -11.51
N ARG A 175 -16.08 5.45 -11.04
CA ARG A 175 -17.18 5.64 -10.09
C ARG A 175 -16.70 6.14 -8.74
N ILE A 176 -15.61 5.58 -8.20
CA ILE A 176 -15.02 6.05 -6.94
C ILE A 176 -14.61 7.52 -7.07
N VAL A 177 -13.90 7.89 -8.15
CA VAL A 177 -13.52 9.29 -8.40
C VAL A 177 -14.75 10.19 -8.51
N LYS A 178 -15.79 9.75 -9.25
CA LYS A 178 -17.05 10.51 -9.39
C LYS A 178 -17.76 10.75 -8.04
N PHE A 179 -17.65 9.82 -7.09
CA PHE A 179 -18.19 9.98 -5.74
C PHE A 179 -17.25 10.77 -4.80
N GLY A 180 -16.19 11.39 -5.32
CA GLY A 180 -15.25 12.18 -4.52
C GLY A 180 -14.24 11.34 -3.75
N GLY A 181 -14.10 10.05 -4.09
CA GLY A 181 -13.11 9.16 -3.51
C GLY A 181 -11.74 9.29 -4.17
N ILE A 182 -10.84 8.38 -3.82
CA ILE A 182 -9.49 8.29 -4.38
C ILE A 182 -9.32 6.95 -5.07
N SER A 183 -8.70 6.96 -6.25
CA SER A 183 -8.24 5.77 -6.96
C SER A 183 -6.73 5.89 -7.21
N ILE A 184 -5.98 4.82 -6.97
CA ILE A 184 -4.51 4.81 -7.09
C ILE A 184 -4.11 3.69 -8.06
N LEU A 185 -3.51 4.06 -9.19
CA LEU A 185 -2.89 3.12 -10.13
C LEU A 185 -1.39 2.99 -9.79
N PRO A 186 -0.90 1.81 -9.36
CA PRO A 186 0.52 1.51 -9.20
C PRO A 186 1.08 0.92 -10.51
N GLU A 187 2.11 0.06 -10.42
CA GLU A 187 2.71 -0.69 -11.52
C GLU A 187 3.35 0.23 -12.57
N PHE A 188 4.17 1.21 -12.15
CA PHE A 188 4.67 2.23 -13.07
C PHE A 188 5.51 1.69 -14.23
N THR A 189 6.19 0.56 -14.02
CA THR A 189 6.95 -0.10 -15.09
C THR A 189 6.04 -0.69 -16.16
N GLU A 190 4.75 -0.89 -15.86
CA GLU A 190 3.70 -1.30 -16.78
C GLU A 190 2.89 -0.12 -17.34
N TRP A 191 3.44 1.09 -17.29
CA TRP A 191 2.94 2.23 -18.05
C TRP A 191 3.76 2.48 -19.32
N ILE A 192 4.94 1.86 -19.40
CA ILE A 192 5.90 2.03 -20.49
C ILE A 192 5.25 1.66 -21.83
N GLY A 193 5.39 2.55 -22.81
CA GLY A 193 4.75 2.46 -24.12
C GLY A 193 3.36 3.07 -24.21
N THR A 194 2.80 3.54 -23.09
CA THR A 194 1.48 4.20 -23.02
C THR A 194 1.52 5.63 -22.50
N GLU A 195 2.71 6.24 -22.44
CA GLU A 195 2.98 7.59 -21.93
C GLU A 195 2.02 8.60 -22.54
N HIS A 196 1.88 8.56 -23.86
CA HIS A 196 1.03 9.46 -24.65
C HIS A 196 -0.46 9.37 -24.27
N LEU A 197 -0.93 8.24 -23.73
CA LEU A 197 -2.31 8.06 -23.26
C LEU A 197 -2.48 8.61 -21.83
N LEU A 198 -1.50 8.40 -20.96
CA LEU A 198 -1.50 8.94 -19.60
C LEU A 198 -1.34 10.47 -19.61
N ILE A 199 -0.42 11.01 -20.41
CA ILE A 199 -0.19 12.45 -20.58
C ILE A 199 -1.45 13.18 -21.03
N LYS A 200 -2.21 12.59 -21.98
CA LYS A 200 -3.49 13.18 -22.45
C LYS A 200 -4.55 13.27 -21.35
N ARG A 201 -4.41 12.49 -20.27
CA ARG A 201 -5.33 12.46 -19.13
C ARG A 201 -4.84 13.29 -17.95
N ALA A 202 -3.64 13.86 -18.01
CA ALA A 202 -3.13 14.72 -16.95
C ALA A 202 -4.05 15.94 -16.76
N ILE A 203 -4.27 16.35 -15.52
CA ILE A 203 -5.12 17.50 -15.20
C ILE A 203 -4.52 18.83 -15.72
N ASP A 204 -3.20 18.90 -15.81
CA ASP A 204 -2.46 20.05 -16.31
C ASP A 204 -1.12 19.64 -16.94
N LYS A 205 -0.41 20.66 -17.45
CA LYS A 205 0.89 20.48 -18.10
C LYS A 205 1.97 20.00 -17.14
N SER A 206 1.94 20.39 -15.86
CA SER A 206 2.95 19.98 -14.89
C SER A 206 2.85 18.49 -14.58
N VAL A 207 1.62 17.96 -14.42
CA VAL A 207 1.40 16.53 -14.24
C VAL A 207 1.79 15.75 -15.50
N ALA A 208 1.48 16.28 -16.70
CA ALA A 208 1.91 15.70 -17.96
C ALA A 208 3.45 15.59 -18.07
N GLU A 209 4.18 16.65 -17.70
CA GLU A 209 5.64 16.68 -17.70
C GLU A 209 6.22 15.67 -16.69
N GLN A 210 5.66 15.59 -15.48
CA GLN A 210 6.10 14.60 -14.48
C GLN A 210 5.96 13.15 -14.97
N ILE A 211 4.85 12.81 -15.65
CA ILE A 211 4.66 11.48 -16.24
C ILE A 211 5.72 11.21 -17.30
N HIS A 212 5.97 12.18 -18.18
CA HIS A 212 6.95 12.06 -19.24
C HIS A 212 8.36 11.86 -18.67
N GLU A 213 8.81 12.75 -17.79
CA GLU A 213 10.15 12.74 -17.19
C GLU A 213 10.42 11.45 -16.40
N LEU A 214 9.42 10.95 -15.67
CA LEU A 214 9.54 9.70 -14.93
C LEU A 214 9.83 8.52 -15.88
N LEU A 215 9.00 8.36 -16.92
CA LEU A 215 9.07 7.20 -17.80
C LEU A 215 10.28 7.29 -18.74
N SER A 216 10.59 8.47 -19.28
CA SER A 216 11.80 8.67 -20.10
C SER A 216 13.06 8.51 -19.27
N GLY A 217 13.11 9.13 -18.07
CA GLY A 217 14.26 9.05 -17.18
C GLY A 217 14.53 7.62 -16.70
N PHE A 218 13.48 6.84 -16.43
CA PHE A 218 13.64 5.42 -16.10
C PHE A 218 14.28 4.62 -17.25
N LEU A 219 13.80 4.79 -18.48
CA LEU A 219 14.35 4.11 -19.66
C LEU A 219 15.79 4.54 -19.96
N ASP A 220 16.09 5.83 -19.84
CA ASP A 220 17.44 6.37 -20.04
C ASP A 220 18.43 5.84 -19.00
N ASN A 221 18.00 5.74 -17.73
CA ASN A 221 18.81 5.15 -16.67
C ASN A 221 19.15 3.68 -16.95
N LEU A 222 18.15 2.88 -17.33
CA LEU A 222 18.38 1.47 -17.67
C LEU A 222 19.31 1.31 -18.88
N LYS A 223 19.11 2.14 -19.91
CA LYS A 223 20.00 2.18 -21.08
C LYS A 223 21.43 2.55 -20.71
N GLY A 224 21.62 3.52 -19.80
CA GLY A 224 22.93 3.90 -19.26
C GLY A 224 23.63 2.77 -18.51
N LEU A 225 22.87 1.84 -17.92
CA LEU A 225 23.37 0.62 -17.27
C LEU A 225 23.54 -0.57 -18.25
N GLY A 226 23.25 -0.39 -19.54
CA GLY A 226 23.27 -1.47 -20.53
C GLY A 226 22.12 -2.47 -20.39
N ILE A 227 21.05 -2.12 -19.66
CA ILE A 227 19.89 -2.98 -19.42
C ILE A 227 18.82 -2.67 -20.47
N ASN A 228 18.40 -3.69 -21.23
CA ASN A 228 17.27 -3.58 -22.14
C ASN A 228 15.96 -3.99 -21.44
N PHE A 229 15.20 -3.01 -20.94
CA PHE A 229 13.92 -3.25 -20.26
C PHE A 229 12.91 -4.03 -21.11
N LEU A 230 12.81 -3.71 -22.40
CA LEU A 230 11.90 -4.36 -23.36
C LEU A 230 12.24 -5.84 -23.58
N GLY A 231 13.46 -6.27 -23.22
CA GLY A 231 13.86 -7.67 -23.26
C GLY A 231 13.53 -8.46 -21.98
N VAL A 232 13.14 -7.77 -20.90
CA VAL A 232 12.85 -8.37 -19.59
C VAL A 232 11.34 -8.45 -19.33
N GLN A 233 10.58 -7.52 -19.91
CA GLN A 233 9.12 -7.49 -19.84
C GLN A 233 8.51 -7.72 -21.23
N PRO A 234 7.39 -8.48 -21.35
CA PRO A 234 6.61 -9.10 -20.27
C PRO A 234 7.31 -10.28 -19.58
N THR A 235 6.97 -10.56 -18.32
CA THR A 235 7.54 -11.71 -17.58
C THR A 235 7.21 -13.05 -18.25
N PRO A 236 7.97 -14.13 -18.02
CA PRO A 236 7.66 -15.45 -18.57
C PRO A 236 6.25 -15.96 -18.25
N GLY A 237 5.68 -15.56 -17.10
CA GLY A 237 4.31 -15.88 -16.73
C GLY A 237 3.27 -15.20 -17.61
N ASN A 238 3.51 -13.94 -17.98
CA ASN A 238 2.64 -13.14 -18.85
C ASN A 238 2.71 -13.63 -20.31
N VAL A 239 3.90 -13.97 -20.80
CA VAL A 239 4.08 -14.55 -22.14
C VAL A 239 3.32 -15.87 -22.26
N ARG A 240 3.39 -16.75 -21.24
CA ARG A 240 2.56 -17.96 -21.18
C ARG A 240 1.06 -17.67 -21.07
N GLY A 241 0.69 -16.50 -20.55
CA GLY A 241 -0.70 -15.99 -20.52
C GLY A 241 -1.17 -15.39 -21.85
N GLY A 242 -0.30 -15.31 -22.86
CA GLY A 242 -0.63 -14.87 -24.21
C GLY A 242 -0.26 -13.42 -24.53
N LEU A 243 0.46 -12.72 -23.65
CA LEU A 243 0.94 -11.35 -23.92
C LEU A 243 2.23 -11.37 -24.74
N THR A 244 2.30 -10.51 -25.77
CA THR A 244 3.38 -10.52 -26.75
C THR A 244 4.38 -9.37 -26.58
N THR A 245 3.93 -8.19 -26.16
CA THR A 245 4.80 -7.01 -25.93
C THR A 245 4.48 -6.29 -24.63
N ILE A 246 5.39 -5.43 -24.17
CA ILE A 246 5.13 -4.60 -22.99
C ILE A 246 4.01 -3.59 -23.27
N GLU A 247 3.92 -3.05 -24.48
CA GLU A 247 2.87 -2.09 -24.85
C GLU A 247 1.48 -2.74 -24.75
N GLU A 248 1.32 -3.99 -25.20
CA GLU A 248 0.08 -4.76 -25.07
C GLU A 248 -0.32 -4.92 -23.59
N LYS A 249 0.65 -5.29 -22.74
CA LYS A 249 0.44 -5.41 -21.29
C LYS A 249 0.07 -4.07 -20.66
N SER A 250 0.84 -3.03 -20.98
CA SER A 250 0.66 -1.68 -20.44
C SER A 250 -0.70 -1.09 -20.82
N LEU A 251 -1.19 -1.31 -22.05
CA LEU A 251 -2.54 -0.93 -22.46
C LEU A 251 -3.61 -1.56 -21.57
N GLY A 252 -3.44 -2.83 -21.23
CA GLY A 252 -4.29 -3.51 -20.26
C GLY A 252 -4.16 -2.94 -18.86
N THR A 253 -2.95 -2.62 -18.41
CA THR A 253 -2.70 -2.10 -17.06
C THR A 253 -3.30 -0.71 -16.85
N ILE A 254 -3.12 0.22 -17.79
CA ILE A 254 -3.70 1.58 -17.67
C ILE A 254 -5.23 1.59 -17.76
N ALA A 255 -5.84 0.54 -18.32
CA ALA A 255 -7.30 0.40 -18.37
C ALA A 255 -7.93 0.28 -16.97
N LYS A 256 -7.18 -0.25 -15.98
CA LYS A 256 -7.61 -0.33 -14.57
C LYS A 256 -7.92 1.05 -13.98
N ALA A 257 -7.26 2.09 -14.48
CA ALA A 257 -7.45 3.46 -14.01
C ALA A 257 -8.64 4.18 -14.64
N GLY A 258 -9.41 3.53 -15.53
CA GLY A 258 -10.57 4.13 -16.17
C GLY A 258 -10.19 5.33 -17.05
N LYS A 259 -11.02 6.38 -17.03
CA LYS A 259 -10.88 7.59 -17.87
C LYS A 259 -10.76 8.88 -17.08
N SER A 260 -10.87 8.83 -15.75
CA SER A 260 -10.76 10.01 -14.88
C SER A 260 -9.43 10.76 -15.10
N PRO A 261 -9.43 12.11 -14.96
CA PRO A 261 -8.20 12.90 -15.05
C PRO A 261 -7.21 12.56 -13.94
N ILE A 262 -5.94 12.45 -14.30
CA ILE A 262 -4.84 12.15 -13.40
C ILE A 262 -4.46 13.42 -12.65
N GLN A 263 -4.57 13.38 -11.33
CA GLN A 263 -4.36 14.52 -10.44
C GLN A 263 -2.89 14.77 -10.13
N GLY A 264 -2.06 13.73 -10.19
CA GLY A 264 -0.64 13.81 -9.92
C GLY A 264 -0.03 12.43 -9.67
N LEU A 265 1.28 12.46 -9.39
CA LEU A 265 2.07 11.29 -9.01
C LEU A 265 2.38 11.33 -7.51
N ILE A 266 2.45 10.16 -6.90
CA ILE A 266 2.88 9.96 -5.51
C ILE A 266 4.01 8.94 -5.46
N GLN A 267 4.93 9.13 -4.51
CA GLN A 267 6.00 8.17 -4.25
C GLN A 267 5.46 6.95 -3.50
N TYR A 268 6.25 5.88 -3.46
CA TYR A 268 5.93 4.67 -2.70
C TYR A 268 5.58 5.03 -1.24
N THR A 269 4.43 4.54 -0.75
CA THR A 269 3.83 4.82 0.58
C THR A 269 3.30 6.24 0.82
N GLU A 270 3.48 7.18 -0.11
CA GLU A 270 2.99 8.55 0.03
C GLU A 270 1.46 8.58 -0.11
N LYS A 271 0.79 9.30 0.80
CA LYS A 271 -0.66 9.50 0.72
C LYS A 271 -1.01 10.50 -0.40
N PRO A 272 -2.05 10.24 -1.21
CA PRO A 272 -2.60 11.23 -2.13
C PRO A 272 -2.95 12.55 -1.44
N LYS A 273 -2.63 13.68 -2.09
CA LYS A 273 -2.83 15.04 -1.54
C LYS A 273 -4.25 15.59 -1.73
N GLY A 274 -5.11 14.85 -2.45
CA GLY A 274 -6.47 15.24 -2.77
C GLY A 274 -7.27 14.08 -3.34
N LYS A 275 -8.55 14.35 -3.67
CA LYS A 275 -9.46 13.37 -4.29
C LYS A 275 -9.11 13.13 -5.76
N GLY A 276 -9.61 12.04 -6.34
CA GLY A 276 -9.42 11.73 -7.76
C GLY A 276 -8.44 10.59 -8.02
N LEU A 277 -7.97 10.49 -9.27
CA LEU A 277 -7.07 9.45 -9.72
C LEU A 277 -5.60 9.88 -9.56
N TRP A 278 -4.80 9.04 -8.91
CA TRP A 278 -3.38 9.25 -8.67
C TRP A 278 -2.56 8.09 -9.21
N LEU A 279 -1.32 8.38 -9.61
CA LEU A 279 -0.35 7.38 -10.07
C LEU A 279 0.70 7.16 -8.98
N MET A 280 0.95 5.92 -8.57
CA MET A 280 1.99 5.59 -7.59
C MET A 280 3.24 5.03 -8.26
N ILE A 281 4.39 5.60 -7.89
CA ILE A 281 5.70 5.13 -8.33
C ILE A 281 6.21 4.12 -7.30
N GLU A 282 6.26 2.85 -7.68
CA GLU A 282 6.56 1.72 -6.80
C GLU A 282 7.28 0.57 -7.55
N PRO A 283 7.89 -0.43 -6.86
CA PRO A 283 8.70 -1.48 -7.51
C PRO A 283 8.03 -2.40 -8.57
N SER A 284 6.72 -2.31 -8.78
CA SER A 284 5.89 -3.12 -9.69
C SER A 284 5.93 -4.63 -9.42
N LEU A 285 6.18 -5.00 -8.17
CA LEU A 285 6.11 -6.37 -7.68
C LEU A 285 4.84 -6.53 -6.84
N ASP A 286 3.96 -7.47 -7.17
CA ASP A 286 2.59 -7.56 -6.63
C ASP A 286 2.50 -7.32 -5.11
N VAL A 287 3.34 -8.02 -4.32
CA VAL A 287 3.31 -7.95 -2.86
C VAL A 287 3.83 -6.59 -2.35
N GLU A 288 4.87 -6.04 -2.98
CA GLU A 288 5.44 -4.75 -2.62
C GLU A 288 4.51 -3.61 -3.02
N SER A 289 3.96 -3.66 -4.24
CA SER A 289 2.96 -2.71 -4.75
C SER A 289 1.75 -2.63 -3.82
N MET A 290 1.12 -3.77 -3.49
CA MET A 290 0.00 -3.80 -2.55
C MET A 290 0.37 -3.33 -1.15
N THR A 291 1.59 -3.60 -0.70
CA THR A 291 2.11 -3.09 0.58
C THR A 291 2.22 -1.56 0.55
N GLY A 292 2.71 -1.00 -0.55
CA GLY A 292 2.77 0.45 -0.81
C GLY A 292 1.40 1.09 -0.84
N LEU A 293 0.44 0.49 -1.54
CA LEU A 293 -0.97 0.92 -1.58
C LEU A 293 -1.57 0.95 -0.18
N ALA A 294 -1.40 -0.11 0.59
CA ALA A 294 -1.86 -0.16 1.98
C ALA A 294 -1.16 0.92 2.84
N ALA A 295 0.14 1.10 2.69
CA ALA A 295 0.88 2.13 3.43
C ALA A 295 0.47 3.57 3.04
N ALA A 296 0.11 3.79 1.77
CA ALA A 296 -0.44 5.04 1.24
C ALA A 296 -1.90 5.30 1.68
N GLY A 297 -2.50 4.39 2.46
CA GLY A 297 -3.81 4.57 3.06
C GLY A 297 -4.96 3.95 2.28
N ALA A 298 -4.70 3.12 1.26
CA ALA A 298 -5.76 2.36 0.59
C ALA A 298 -6.52 1.51 1.62
N ASN A 299 -7.83 1.73 1.74
CA ASN A 299 -8.69 0.94 2.60
C ASN A 299 -9.31 -0.25 1.84
N VAL A 300 -9.31 -0.19 0.51
CA VAL A 300 -9.66 -1.29 -0.39
C VAL A 300 -8.57 -1.43 -1.45
N ILE A 301 -8.16 -2.66 -1.75
CA ILE A 301 -7.31 -2.96 -2.90
C ILE A 301 -8.05 -3.99 -3.76
N ALA A 302 -8.17 -3.71 -5.04
CA ALA A 302 -8.81 -4.58 -6.02
C ALA A 302 -7.75 -5.12 -6.98
N MET A 303 -7.46 -6.41 -6.87
CA MET A 303 -6.49 -7.11 -7.69
C MET A 303 -7.19 -7.96 -8.75
N THR A 304 -6.80 -7.77 -10.00
CA THR A 304 -7.23 -8.61 -11.13
C THR A 304 -6.18 -9.69 -11.39
N THR A 305 -6.59 -10.89 -11.82
CA THR A 305 -5.62 -11.95 -12.18
C THR A 305 -6.23 -12.90 -13.19
N GLY A 306 -5.43 -13.34 -14.17
CA GLY A 306 -5.73 -14.43 -15.08
C GLY A 306 -5.21 -15.79 -14.58
N ARG A 307 -4.57 -15.83 -13.41
CA ARG A 307 -3.91 -17.02 -12.84
C ARG A 307 -4.31 -17.19 -11.38
N GLY A 308 -4.72 -18.41 -11.01
CA GLY A 308 -5.08 -18.84 -9.65
C GLY A 308 -3.95 -19.56 -8.93
#